data_AF-A0A8J3XIX5-F1
#
_entry.id   AF-A0A8J3XIX5-F1
#
_cell.length_a   1.000
_cell.length_b   1.000
_cell.length_c   1.000
_cell.angle_alpha   90.00
_cell.angle_beta   90.00
_cell.angle_gamma   90.00
#
_symmetry.space_group_name_H-M   'P 1'
#
loop_
_entity.id
_entity.type
_entity.pdbx_description
1 polymer ?
#
loop_
_entity_poly.entity_id
_entity_poly.type
_entity_poly.pdbx_seq_one_letter_code
_entity_poly.pdbx_strand_id
1 'polypeptide(L)'
;MNDRPLLTKAQRGEVEGILLDILGRYPISPDAVSHVMANFDAELENWAGPDWFTLLYTGWRGADRDRVREDLLMVRNMVGPMRLIVGFDPKKRTPAGGDMHAYDWGMEAPGVIVETRPAPWHLEVLRRGSAGPYRNGLMLGLALARGLDNVGVLAHLHPESRGAAGTAAYAEDLGLKVWKRPAI
;
A
#
# COMPACT_ATOMS: atom_id res chain seq x y z
N MET A 1 20.64 4.73 0.32
CA MET A 1 19.91 4.91 -0.95
C MET A 1 20.48 3.88 -1.91
N ASN A 2 19.69 2.87 -2.27
CA ASN A 2 20.08 1.90 -3.29
C ASN A 2 19.83 2.55 -4.66
N ASP A 3 20.88 2.85 -5.40
CA ASP A 3 20.78 3.23 -6.81
C ASP A 3 20.43 2.00 -7.64
N ARG A 4 19.16 1.54 -7.57
CA ARG A 4 18.69 0.57 -8.55
C ARG A 4 18.53 1.28 -9.88
N PRO A 5 19.22 0.85 -10.95
CA PRO A 5 19.05 1.46 -12.26
C PRO A 5 17.62 1.22 -12.73
N LEU A 6 16.93 2.31 -13.08
CA LEU A 6 15.61 2.25 -13.71
C LEU A 6 15.72 1.48 -15.04
N LEU A 7 14.73 0.64 -15.33
CA LEU A 7 14.68 -0.07 -16.61
C LEU A 7 14.61 0.92 -17.77
N THR A 8 15.54 0.77 -18.72
CA THR A 8 15.50 1.50 -19.99
C THR A 8 14.28 1.07 -20.82
N LYS A 9 13.85 1.91 -21.76
CA LYS A 9 12.74 1.59 -22.68
C LYS A 9 12.93 0.26 -23.41
N ALA A 10 14.18 -0.08 -23.77
CA ALA A 10 14.52 -1.34 -24.41
C ALA A 10 14.32 -2.54 -23.47
N GLN A 11 14.81 -2.44 -22.23
CA GLN A 11 14.65 -3.49 -21.21
C GLN A 11 13.19 -3.71 -20.83
N ARG A 12 12.37 -2.64 -20.80
CA ARG A 12 10.91 -2.80 -20.58
C ARG A 12 10.27 -3.62 -21.70
N GLY A 13 10.59 -3.32 -22.96
CA GLY A 13 10.07 -4.07 -24.11
C GLY A 13 10.51 -5.54 -24.13
N GLU A 14 11.73 -5.85 -23.67
CA GLU A 14 12.20 -7.24 -23.54
C GLU A 14 11.39 -8.01 -22.47
N VAL A 15 11.14 -7.39 -21.32
CA VAL A 15 10.41 -8.01 -20.20
C VAL A 15 8.93 -8.20 -20.56
N GLU A 16 8.30 -7.24 -21.25
CA GLU A 16 6.97 -7.39 -21.87
C GLU A 16 6.92 -8.54 -22.88
N GLY A 17 7.91 -8.63 -23.77
CA GLY A 17 8.00 -9.70 -24.75
C GLY A 17 8.09 -11.10 -24.12
N ILE A 18 8.87 -11.24 -23.04
CA ILE A 18 8.97 -12.51 -22.29
C ILE A 18 7.63 -12.89 -21.67
N LEU A 19 6.92 -11.94 -21.05
CA LEU A 19 5.62 -12.23 -20.44
C LEU A 19 4.58 -12.63 -21.51
N LEU A 20 4.54 -11.94 -22.64
CA LEU A 20 3.65 -12.28 -23.75
C LEU A 20 3.92 -13.69 -24.31
N ASP A 21 5.19 -14.07 -24.45
CA ASP A 21 5.57 -15.43 -24.86
C ASP A 21 5.14 -16.49 -23.82
N ILE A 22 5.33 -16.23 -22.53
CA ILE A 22 4.84 -17.11 -21.46
C ILE A 22 3.32 -17.24 -21.55
N LEU A 23 2.59 -16.13 -21.62
CA LEU A 23 1.12 -16.14 -21.65
C LEU A 23 0.58 -16.83 -22.90
N GLY A 24 1.26 -16.72 -24.05
CA GLY A 24 0.89 -17.41 -25.29
C GLY A 24 1.09 -18.93 -25.27
N ARG A 25 1.91 -19.46 -24.34
CA ARG A 25 2.19 -20.90 -24.21
C ARG A 25 1.19 -21.65 -23.33
N TYR A 26 0.37 -20.96 -22.56
CA TYR A 26 -0.62 -21.57 -21.66
C TYR A 26 -2.05 -21.29 -22.15
N PRO A 27 -3.01 -22.21 -21.92
CA PRO A 27 -4.41 -22.01 -22.28
C PRO A 27 -5.08 -21.06 -21.28
N ILE A 28 -4.73 -19.77 -21.37
CA ILE A 28 -5.27 -18.68 -20.55
C ILE A 28 -6.30 -17.92 -21.40
N SER A 29 -7.43 -17.50 -20.81
CA SER A 29 -8.43 -16.73 -21.55
C SER A 29 -7.89 -15.34 -21.93
N PRO A 30 -8.33 -14.75 -23.07
CA PRO A 30 -7.91 -13.40 -23.48
C PRO A 30 -8.16 -12.31 -22.41
N ASP A 31 -9.23 -12.45 -21.64
CA ASP A 31 -9.55 -11.53 -20.53
C ASP A 31 -8.53 -11.65 -19.40
N ALA A 32 -8.12 -12.87 -19.06
CA ALA A 32 -7.10 -13.10 -18.04
C ALA A 32 -5.71 -12.64 -18.51
N VAL A 33 -5.36 -12.84 -19.80
CA VAL A 33 -4.15 -12.26 -20.40
C VAL A 33 -4.17 -10.74 -20.30
N SER A 34 -5.28 -10.09 -20.68
CA SER A 34 -5.42 -8.63 -20.60
C SER A 34 -5.30 -8.12 -19.15
N HIS A 35 -5.89 -8.84 -18.20
CA HIS A 35 -5.79 -8.51 -16.78
C HIS A 35 -4.36 -8.65 -16.25
N VAL A 36 -3.65 -9.73 -16.62
CA VAL A 36 -2.25 -9.94 -16.23
C VAL A 36 -1.35 -8.88 -16.83
N MET A 37 -1.51 -8.56 -18.12
CA MET A 37 -0.74 -7.51 -18.79
C MET A 37 -0.97 -6.14 -18.17
N ALA A 38 -2.23 -5.77 -17.87
CA ALA A 38 -2.53 -4.49 -17.21
C ALA A 38 -1.91 -4.39 -15.80
N ASN A 39 -1.91 -5.49 -15.03
CA ASN A 39 -1.24 -5.52 -13.73
C ASN A 39 0.29 -5.47 -13.87
N PHE A 40 0.82 -6.12 -14.91
CA PHE A 40 2.24 -6.15 -15.19
C PHE A 40 2.78 -4.80 -15.63
N ASP A 41 2.08 -4.07 -16.50
CA ASP A 41 2.44 -2.71 -16.89
C ASP A 41 2.49 -1.78 -15.67
N ALA A 42 1.52 -1.92 -14.77
CA ALA A 42 1.51 -1.19 -13.49
C ALA A 42 2.68 -1.57 -12.57
N GLU A 43 3.07 -2.85 -12.53
CA GLU A 43 4.27 -3.32 -11.83
C GLU A 43 5.56 -2.80 -12.46
N LEU A 44 5.66 -2.80 -13.79
CA LEU A 44 6.78 -2.25 -14.55
C LEU A 44 6.96 -0.75 -14.33
N GLU A 45 5.87 0.02 -14.36
CA GLU A 45 5.88 1.44 -14.02
C GLU A 45 6.31 1.67 -12.58
N ASN A 46 5.87 0.81 -11.65
CA ASN A 46 6.32 0.86 -10.26
C ASN A 46 7.82 0.57 -10.12
N TRP A 47 8.35 -0.42 -10.85
CA TRP A 47 9.77 -0.82 -10.81
C TRP A 47 10.68 0.20 -11.48
N ALA A 48 10.15 0.93 -12.46
CA ALA A 48 10.91 1.90 -13.23
C ALA A 48 10.61 3.36 -12.81
N GLY A 49 9.82 3.56 -11.76
CA GLY A 49 9.68 4.81 -11.03
C GLY A 49 10.77 4.96 -9.97
N PRO A 50 10.97 6.17 -9.41
CA PRO A 50 11.94 6.40 -8.35
C PRO A 50 11.65 5.51 -7.11
N ASP A 51 12.72 5.08 -6.43
CA ASP A 51 12.67 4.23 -5.23
C ASP A 51 12.27 5.07 -3.99
N TRP A 52 11.00 5.49 -3.97
CA TRP A 52 10.42 6.25 -2.88
C TRP A 52 10.13 5.36 -1.68
N PHE A 53 10.36 5.91 -0.48
CA PHE A 53 9.96 5.28 0.77
C PHE A 53 8.47 4.92 0.73
N THR A 54 8.14 3.70 1.14
CA THR A 54 6.76 3.23 1.20
C THR A 54 6.27 3.25 2.64
N LEU A 55 5.30 4.11 2.91
CA LEU A 55 4.59 4.16 4.18
C LEU A 55 3.26 3.43 4.06
N LEU A 56 3.06 2.40 4.87
CA LEU A 56 1.73 1.83 5.10
C LEU A 56 1.08 2.58 6.25
N TYR A 57 -0.14 3.06 6.04
CA TYR A 57 -0.95 3.64 7.10
C TYR A 57 -2.03 2.66 7.56
N THR A 58 -2.21 2.59 8.88
CA THR A 58 -3.33 1.89 9.51
C THR A 58 -3.79 2.65 10.76
N GLY A 59 -5.09 2.76 10.99
CA GLY A 59 -5.59 3.53 12.12
C GLY A 59 -6.95 3.10 12.63
N TRP A 60 -7.28 3.55 13.83
CA TRP A 60 -8.64 3.46 14.35
C TRP A 60 -9.63 4.29 13.51
N ARG A 61 -10.88 3.82 13.43
CA ARG A 61 -11.95 4.48 12.64
C ARG A 61 -12.42 5.81 13.23
N GLY A 62 -12.03 6.14 14.45
CA GLY A 62 -12.28 7.44 15.09
C GLY A 62 -11.00 8.24 15.30
N ALA A 63 -9.88 7.88 14.63
CA ALA A 63 -8.63 8.59 14.79
C ALA A 63 -8.79 10.08 14.42
N ASP A 64 -8.23 10.95 15.25
CA ASP A 64 -8.30 12.40 15.08
C ASP A 64 -7.62 12.85 13.78
N ARG A 65 -8.27 13.75 13.04
CA ARG A 65 -7.80 14.21 11.73
C ARG A 65 -6.48 14.96 11.82
N ASP A 66 -6.37 15.87 12.78
CA ASP A 66 -5.22 16.75 12.89
C ASP A 66 -3.99 15.97 13.37
N ARG A 67 -4.21 15.02 14.28
CA ARG A 67 -3.18 14.07 14.72
C ARG A 67 -2.65 13.22 13.56
N VAL A 68 -3.55 12.65 12.75
CA VAL A 68 -3.17 11.87 11.56
C VAL A 68 -2.34 12.72 10.61
N ARG A 69 -2.76 13.97 10.36
CA ARG A 69 -2.04 14.92 9.50
C ARG A 69 -0.65 15.26 10.02
N GLU A 70 -0.53 15.57 11.31
CA GLU A 70 0.74 15.92 11.95
C GLU A 70 1.76 14.78 11.85
N ASP A 71 1.34 13.56 12.20
CA ASP A 71 2.21 12.38 12.17
C ASP A 71 2.62 12.01 10.74
N LEU A 72 1.72 12.13 9.76
CA LEU A 72 2.05 11.91 8.33
C LEU A 72 3.04 12.95 7.81
N LEU A 73 2.87 14.22 8.19
CA LEU A 73 3.80 15.29 7.82
C LEU A 73 5.18 15.06 8.45
N MET A 74 5.23 14.64 9.71
CA MET A 74 6.48 14.26 10.38
C MET A 74 7.21 13.15 9.61
N VAL A 75 6.52 12.07 9.22
CA VAL A 75 7.13 10.99 8.43
C VAL A 75 7.62 11.50 7.09
N ARG A 76 6.80 12.27 6.37
CA ARG A 76 7.15 12.84 5.07
C ARG A 76 8.38 13.74 5.10
N ASN A 77 8.55 14.51 6.19
CA ASN A 77 9.72 15.36 6.41
C ASN A 77 10.99 14.55 6.71
N MET A 78 10.86 13.39 7.37
CA MET A 78 11.99 12.50 7.63
C MET A 78 12.47 11.75 6.39
N VAL A 79 11.56 11.31 5.52
CA VAL A 79 11.87 10.35 4.45
C VAL A 79 11.92 10.95 3.04
N GLY A 80 11.49 12.20 2.86
CA GLY A 80 11.37 12.76 1.52
C GLY A 80 10.16 12.17 0.77
N PRO A 81 10.12 12.28 -0.58
CA PRO A 81 9.00 11.77 -1.39
C PRO A 81 8.66 10.32 -1.06
N MET A 82 7.37 10.01 -0.98
CA MET A 82 6.92 8.71 -0.47
C MET A 82 5.68 8.18 -1.19
N ARG A 83 5.51 6.86 -1.15
CA ARG A 83 4.27 6.17 -1.49
C ARG A 83 3.50 5.90 -0.20
N LEU A 84 2.21 6.20 -0.20
CA LEU A 84 1.32 6.00 0.94
C LEU A 84 0.30 4.92 0.60
N ILE A 85 0.39 3.76 1.24
CA ILE A 85 -0.63 2.70 1.13
C ILE A 85 -1.67 2.89 2.22
N VAL A 86 -2.95 2.98 1.83
CA VAL A 86 -4.09 3.14 2.74
C VAL A 86 -5.21 2.17 2.43
N GLY A 87 -5.90 1.70 3.46
CA GLY A 87 -7.01 0.74 3.33
C GLY A 87 -8.37 1.34 2.96
N PHE A 88 -8.35 2.51 2.34
CA PHE A 88 -9.52 3.35 2.05
C PHE A 88 -10.14 3.06 0.68
N ASP A 89 -11.46 3.18 0.55
CA ASP A 89 -12.22 3.13 -0.70
C ASP A 89 -12.69 4.55 -1.06
N PRO A 90 -12.08 5.21 -2.06
CA PRO A 90 -12.49 6.57 -2.48
C PRO A 90 -13.90 6.63 -3.06
N LYS A 91 -14.40 5.56 -3.68
CA LYS A 91 -15.71 5.54 -4.33
C LYS A 91 -16.83 5.47 -3.29
N LYS A 92 -16.61 4.70 -2.22
CA LYS A 92 -17.60 4.52 -1.13
C LYS A 92 -17.35 5.42 0.07
N ARG A 93 -16.21 6.07 0.11
CA ARG A 93 -15.68 6.83 1.25
C ARG A 93 -15.65 6.02 2.55
N THR A 94 -15.07 4.81 2.49
CA THR A 94 -14.98 3.91 3.67
C THR A 94 -13.62 3.24 3.82
N PRO A 95 -13.16 2.91 5.04
CA PRO A 95 -13.77 3.29 6.31
C PRO A 95 -13.53 4.78 6.63
N ALA A 96 -14.37 5.37 7.48
CA ALA A 96 -14.16 6.72 7.99
C ALA A 96 -12.98 6.78 8.99
N GLY A 97 -12.62 8.00 9.41
CA GLY A 97 -11.55 8.26 10.39
C GLY A 97 -10.16 8.09 9.79
N GLY A 98 -9.29 7.35 10.48
CA GLY A 98 -7.86 7.29 10.17
C GLY A 98 -7.53 7.05 8.70
N ASP A 99 -8.03 5.95 8.11
CA ASP A 99 -7.73 5.60 6.70
C ASP A 99 -8.24 6.69 5.73
N MET A 100 -9.37 7.33 6.06
CA MET A 100 -9.94 8.43 5.29
C MET A 100 -9.08 9.70 5.39
N HIS A 101 -8.67 10.07 6.60
CA HIS A 101 -7.85 11.25 6.86
C HIS A 101 -6.46 11.12 6.25
N ALA A 102 -5.87 9.93 6.31
CA ALA A 102 -4.59 9.64 5.65
C ALA A 102 -4.71 9.73 4.13
N TYR A 103 -5.78 9.20 3.55
CA TYR A 103 -6.07 9.34 2.12
C TYR A 103 -6.21 10.83 1.73
N ASP A 104 -7.08 11.58 2.41
CA ASP A 104 -7.34 12.98 2.07
C ASP A 104 -6.07 13.84 2.17
N TRP A 105 -5.26 13.64 3.22
CA TRP A 105 -3.96 14.29 3.32
C TRP A 105 -3.01 13.91 2.18
N GLY A 106 -2.92 12.61 1.85
CA GLY A 106 -2.03 12.12 0.81
C GLY A 106 -2.36 12.66 -0.58
N MET A 107 -3.64 12.91 -0.86
CA MET A 107 -4.09 13.52 -2.12
C MET A 107 -3.71 15.00 -2.24
N GLU A 108 -3.52 15.70 -1.12
CA GLU A 108 -3.11 17.11 -1.07
C GLU A 108 -1.59 17.31 -0.95
N ALA A 109 -0.87 16.29 -0.48
CA ALA A 109 0.53 16.40 -0.09
C ALA A 109 1.49 16.30 -1.29
N PRO A 110 2.39 17.28 -1.50
CA PRO A 110 3.34 17.25 -2.62
C PRO A 110 4.38 16.13 -2.47
N GLY A 111 4.63 15.41 -3.57
CA GLY A 111 5.54 14.26 -3.59
C GLY A 111 5.05 13.09 -2.73
N VAL A 112 3.73 12.92 -2.63
CA VAL A 112 3.09 11.72 -2.11
C VAL A 112 2.28 11.07 -3.23
N ILE A 113 2.49 9.78 -3.45
CA ILE A 113 1.61 8.96 -4.32
C ILE A 113 0.78 8.08 -3.40
N VAL A 114 -0.55 8.15 -3.55
CA VAL A 114 -1.49 7.37 -2.74
C VAL A 114 -1.90 6.09 -3.46
N GLU A 115 -1.80 4.96 -2.76
CA GLU A 115 -2.27 3.65 -3.20
C GLU A 115 -3.39 3.15 -2.28
N THR A 116 -4.59 3.00 -2.84
CA THR A 116 -5.76 2.55 -2.08
C THR A 116 -5.98 1.05 -2.21
N ARG A 117 -6.13 0.37 -1.07
CA ARG A 117 -6.40 -1.07 -0.96
C ARG A 117 -7.59 -1.32 -0.04
N PRO A 118 -8.83 -1.04 -0.48
CA PRO A 118 -10.00 -1.23 0.35
C PRO A 118 -10.23 -2.71 0.68
N ALA A 119 -10.83 -2.96 1.85
CA ALA A 119 -11.14 -4.33 2.24
C ALA A 119 -12.21 -4.95 1.31
N PRO A 120 -12.00 -6.18 0.79
CA PRO A 120 -12.87 -6.80 -0.21
C PRO A 120 -14.12 -7.44 0.42
N TRP A 121 -14.96 -6.63 1.08
CA TRP A 121 -16.18 -7.09 1.78
C TRP A 121 -17.19 -7.83 0.89
N HIS A 122 -17.10 -7.66 -0.43
CA HIS A 122 -17.97 -8.32 -1.39
C HIS A 122 -17.67 -9.83 -1.49
N LEU A 123 -16.43 -10.25 -1.25
CA LEU A 123 -15.99 -11.65 -1.34
C LEU A 123 -16.59 -12.46 -0.18
N GLU A 124 -17.48 -13.39 -0.52
CA GLU A 124 -18.24 -14.19 0.45
C GLU A 124 -17.33 -14.96 1.42
N VAL A 125 -16.23 -15.52 0.90
CA VAL A 125 -15.22 -16.26 1.68
C VAL A 125 -14.55 -15.41 2.77
N LEU A 126 -14.62 -14.08 2.69
CA LEU A 126 -14.02 -13.13 3.65
C LEU A 126 -15.05 -12.39 4.53
N ARG A 127 -16.36 -12.64 4.36
CA ARG A 127 -17.44 -11.86 5.02
C ARG A 127 -17.52 -12.02 6.53
N ARG A 128 -16.94 -13.07 7.12
CA ARG A 128 -16.97 -13.33 8.59
C ARG A 128 -15.95 -12.50 9.39
N GLY A 129 -15.78 -11.23 9.03
CA GLY A 129 -14.83 -10.32 9.69
C GLY A 129 -13.38 -10.44 9.22
N SER A 130 -13.08 -11.33 8.27
CA SER A 130 -11.71 -11.59 7.80
C SER A 130 -11.24 -10.62 6.70
N ALA A 131 -12.14 -9.90 6.03
CA ALA A 131 -11.75 -8.99 4.94
C ALA A 131 -10.84 -7.83 5.40
N GLY A 132 -11.03 -7.31 6.62
CA GLY A 132 -10.16 -6.30 7.21
C GLY A 132 -8.74 -6.82 7.48
N PRO A 133 -8.58 -7.91 8.26
CA PRO A 133 -7.29 -8.57 8.46
C PRO A 133 -6.61 -8.98 7.15
N TYR A 134 -7.35 -9.55 6.19
CA TYR A 134 -6.84 -9.90 4.87
C TYR A 134 -6.24 -8.67 4.16
N ARG A 135 -6.98 -7.56 4.13
CA ARG A 135 -6.52 -6.30 3.55
C ARG A 135 -5.25 -5.79 4.24
N ASN A 136 -5.18 -5.86 5.56
CA ASN A 136 -3.99 -5.41 6.30
C ASN A 136 -2.77 -6.27 5.97
N GLY A 137 -2.92 -7.59 5.89
CA GLY A 137 -1.86 -8.50 5.45
C GLY A 137 -1.42 -8.26 4.01
N LEU A 138 -2.38 -8.04 3.10
CA LEU A 138 -2.10 -7.71 1.71
C LEU A 138 -1.29 -6.41 1.58
N MET A 139 -1.70 -5.34 2.26
CA MET A 139 -0.98 -4.06 2.22
C MET A 139 0.45 -4.21 2.76
N LEU A 140 0.65 -4.99 3.84
CA LEU A 140 1.99 -5.28 4.36
C LEU A 140 2.83 -6.07 3.34
N GLY A 141 2.25 -7.08 2.69
CA GLY A 141 2.93 -7.84 1.63
C GLY A 141 3.35 -6.95 0.45
N LEU A 142 2.47 -6.05 0.01
CA LEU A 142 2.78 -5.07 -1.04
C LEU A 142 3.89 -4.11 -0.62
N ALA A 143 3.88 -3.66 0.64
CA ALA A 143 4.94 -2.83 1.17
C ALA A 143 6.28 -3.59 1.18
N LEU A 144 6.30 -4.82 1.72
CA LEU A 144 7.49 -5.68 1.77
C LEU A 144 8.10 -6.00 0.41
N ALA A 145 7.27 -6.19 -0.62
CA ALA A 145 7.72 -6.45 -1.98
C ALA A 145 8.61 -5.31 -2.55
N ARG A 146 8.56 -4.12 -1.92
CA ARG A 146 9.38 -2.95 -2.30
C ARG A 146 10.75 -2.90 -1.60
N GLY A 147 11.02 -3.82 -0.68
CA GLY A 147 12.29 -3.96 0.03
C GLY A 147 12.23 -3.44 1.46
N LEU A 148 12.84 -4.22 2.38
CA LEU A 148 12.77 -3.97 3.82
C LEU A 148 13.33 -2.59 4.25
N ASP A 149 14.38 -2.12 3.58
CA ASP A 149 15.09 -0.90 3.99
C ASP A 149 14.31 0.39 3.68
N ASN A 150 13.30 0.34 2.81
CA ASN A 150 12.55 1.50 2.33
C ASN A 150 11.07 1.46 2.73
N VAL A 151 10.73 0.71 3.77
CA VAL A 151 9.34 0.51 4.19
C VAL A 151 9.15 0.86 5.66
N GLY A 152 8.01 1.46 5.99
CA GLY A 152 7.57 1.60 7.37
C GLY A 152 6.06 1.64 7.51
N VAL A 153 5.61 1.57 8.77
CA VAL A 153 4.20 1.54 9.13
C VAL A 153 3.89 2.66 10.12
N LEU A 154 2.93 3.52 9.79
CA LEU A 154 2.34 4.45 10.76
C LEU A 154 1.02 3.85 11.26
N ALA A 155 0.96 3.60 12.57
CA ALA A 155 -0.17 2.96 13.22
C ALA A 155 -0.79 3.87 14.30
N HIS A 156 -1.99 4.38 14.06
CA HIS A 156 -2.78 5.10 15.06
C HIS A 156 -3.63 4.13 15.89
N LEU A 157 -3.21 3.92 17.13
CA LEU A 157 -3.72 2.91 18.04
C LEU A 157 -4.75 3.49 19.00
N HIS A 158 -5.80 2.71 19.23
CA HIS A 158 -6.83 2.96 20.23
C HIS A 158 -7.15 1.60 20.91
N PRO A 159 -7.49 1.55 22.21
CA PRO A 159 -7.84 0.30 22.89
C PRO A 159 -8.97 -0.50 22.20
N GLU A 160 -9.88 0.19 21.49
CA GLU A 160 -10.97 -0.43 20.75
C GLU A 160 -10.59 -0.89 19.33
N SER A 161 -9.37 -0.61 18.87
CA SER A 161 -8.90 -0.90 17.52
C SER A 161 -7.97 -2.12 17.47
N ARG A 162 -8.55 -3.31 17.31
CA ARG A 162 -7.75 -4.54 17.14
C ARG A 162 -7.02 -4.61 15.80
N GLY A 163 -7.62 -4.04 14.74
CA GLY A 163 -7.08 -4.12 13.38
C GLY A 163 -5.74 -3.38 13.24
N ALA A 164 -5.66 -2.12 13.71
CA ALA A 164 -4.43 -1.34 13.63
C ALA A 164 -3.33 -1.91 14.54
N ALA A 165 -3.70 -2.37 15.75
CA ALA A 165 -2.77 -3.01 16.68
C ALA A 165 -2.17 -4.31 16.10
N GLY A 166 -3.01 -5.16 15.49
CA GLY A 166 -2.56 -6.39 14.85
C GLY A 166 -1.61 -6.15 13.67
N THR A 167 -1.92 -5.16 12.82
CA THR A 167 -1.03 -4.76 11.71
C THR A 167 0.31 -4.25 12.23
N ALA A 168 0.31 -3.40 13.26
CA ALA A 168 1.53 -2.87 13.85
C ALA A 168 2.39 -3.99 14.44
N ALA A 169 1.80 -4.90 15.22
CA ALA A 169 2.52 -6.02 15.81
C ALA A 169 3.10 -6.96 14.74
N TYR A 170 2.33 -7.26 13.68
CA TYR A 170 2.84 -8.09 12.59
C TYR A 170 3.95 -7.40 11.79
N ALA A 171 3.86 -6.09 11.58
CA ALA A 171 4.95 -5.32 10.96
C ALA A 171 6.23 -5.32 11.80
N GLU A 172 6.12 -5.24 13.13
CA GLU A 172 7.26 -5.35 14.05
C GLU A 172 7.90 -6.75 13.98
N ASP A 173 7.11 -7.81 13.93
CA ASP A 173 7.58 -9.20 13.75
C ASP A 173 8.35 -9.38 12.43
N LEU A 174 7.93 -8.67 11.38
CA LEU A 174 8.60 -8.63 10.08
C LEU A 174 9.86 -7.74 10.05
N GLY A 175 10.23 -7.12 11.17
CA GLY A 175 11.40 -6.23 11.29
C GLY A 175 11.22 -4.86 10.64
N LEU A 176 9.99 -4.45 10.33
CA LEU A 176 9.71 -3.14 9.74
C LEU A 176 9.80 -2.02 10.77
N LYS A 177 10.12 -0.81 10.30
CA LYS A 177 10.02 0.40 11.13
C LYS A 177 8.54 0.72 11.39
N VAL A 178 8.13 0.72 12.66
CA VAL A 178 6.75 1.03 13.06
C VAL A 178 6.68 2.26 13.95
N TRP A 179 5.92 3.27 13.53
CA TRP A 179 5.56 4.43 14.33
C TRP A 179 4.19 4.19 14.95
N LYS A 180 4.17 3.77 16.22
CA LYS A 180 2.94 3.62 17.01
C LYS A 180 2.56 4.97 17.63
N ARG A 181 1.35 5.45 17.36
CA ARG A 181 0.84 6.75 17.81
C ARG A 181 -0.53 6.59 18.46
N PRO A 182 -0.88 7.37 19.49
CA PRO A 182 -2.25 7.39 19.99
C PRO A 182 -3.18 7.95 18.92
N ALA A 183 -4.35 7.35 18.76
CA ALA A 183 -5.36 7.80 17.80
C ALA A 183 -6.13 9.06 18.23
N ILE A 184 -5.94 9.50 19.48
CA ILE A 184 -6.57 10.65 20.13
C ILE A 184 -5.52 11.57 20.73
#